data_AF-A0A953UNX0-F1
#
_entry.id   AF-A0A953UNX0-F1
#
_cell.length_a   1.000
_cell.length_b   1.000
_cell.length_c   1.000
_cell.angle_alpha   90.00
_cell.angle_beta   90.00
_cell.angle_gamma   90.00
#
_symmetry.space_group_name_H-M   'P 1'
#
loop_
_entity.id
_entity.type
_entity.pdbx_description
1 polymer ?
#
loop_
_entity_poly.entity_id
_entity_poly.type
_entity_poly.pdbx_seq_one_letter_code
_entity_poly.pdbx_strand_id
1 'polypeptide(L)'
;DQGNREREVVLLGACLHSHPQELKSRTSSDINLLRAKNGLDNGVHFNAHVAEVNLSLDGLAIVRALLCDEPLRTLALRTPASFKLVLYVALKWAGWTTNPVDRAARETERELLKTILQSPLVDPYAYLEVVEPWASDYGVGSKEAAQGRRDLRRELRDLIAQQATEVVFNLLKMPAGISRLDEPNLWKGAKWMLLFPDSPLWRAPLRERLFETLGRAQADATIHQNCIDLLDYILGAVNGAEVSTPDHVKAIINDEEFTNRLWTAVVSRRIQYRMQENALSQRDTLITLGAVESALPVPEWLAQRRSPAVP
;
A
#
# COMPACT_ATOMS: atom_id res chain seq x y z
N ASP A 1 22.74 52.22 -12.45
CA ASP A 1 21.49 51.44 -12.31
C ASP A 1 21.58 50.24 -11.40
N GLN A 2 22.04 50.46 -10.17
CA GLN A 2 21.80 49.59 -9.03
C GLN A 2 21.35 50.52 -7.90
N GLY A 3 20.06 50.55 -7.62
CA GLY A 3 19.52 51.47 -6.63
C GLY A 3 18.01 51.62 -6.73
N ASN A 4 17.25 50.53 -6.59
CA ASN A 4 15.83 50.62 -6.22
C ASN A 4 15.19 49.29 -5.75
N ARG A 5 15.84 48.52 -4.86
CA ARG A 5 15.26 47.26 -4.32
C ARG A 5 15.42 47.05 -2.81
N GLU A 6 15.49 48.11 -2.02
CA GLU A 6 15.52 48.01 -0.56
C GLU A 6 14.65 49.08 0.12
N ARG A 7 13.35 49.10 -0.16
CA ARG A 7 12.35 49.84 0.65
C ARG A 7 10.98 49.17 0.59
N GLU A 8 10.85 47.96 1.13
CA GLU A 8 9.52 47.40 1.45
C GLU A 8 9.57 46.31 2.54
N VAL A 9 10.45 46.48 3.55
CA VAL A 9 10.48 45.62 4.75
C VAL A 9 10.61 46.49 6.00
N VAL A 10 9.70 47.44 6.21
CA VAL A 10 9.50 48.09 7.52
C VAL A 10 8.07 48.65 7.55
N LEU A 11 7.09 47.88 8.06
CA LEU A 11 5.87 48.36 8.73
C LEU A 11 4.93 47.17 8.96
N LEU A 12 4.99 46.58 10.15
CA LEU A 12 3.88 46.04 10.96
C LEU A 12 4.49 45.36 12.20
N GLY A 13 5.11 46.19 13.04
CA GLY A 13 5.71 45.78 14.30
C GLY A 13 5.43 46.84 15.36
N ALA A 14 4.17 46.97 15.75
CA ALA A 14 3.76 47.69 16.95
C ALA A 14 2.34 47.25 17.36
N CYS A 15 2.11 47.17 18.67
CA CYS A 15 0.88 46.82 19.37
C CYS A 15 0.62 45.33 19.58
N LEU A 16 1.07 44.82 20.74
CA LEU A 16 0.22 44.35 21.85
C LEU A 16 1.10 43.64 22.89
N HIS A 17 1.63 44.42 23.84
CA HIS A 17 2.03 43.88 25.14
C HIS A 17 0.78 43.92 26.03
N SER A 18 0.23 42.75 26.35
CA SER A 18 -0.72 42.60 27.45
C SER A 18 -0.27 41.42 28.31
N HIS A 19 -0.09 41.71 29.60
CA HIS A 19 0.32 40.76 30.62
C HIS A 19 -0.68 39.60 30.75
N PRO A 20 -0.22 38.39 31.12
CA PRO A 20 -1.11 37.30 31.47
C PRO A 20 -1.85 37.62 32.78
N GLN A 21 -3.18 37.69 32.74
CA GLN A 21 -4.00 37.65 33.94
C GLN A 21 -3.95 36.22 34.50
N GLU A 22 -3.49 36.09 35.74
CA GLU A 22 -3.64 34.88 36.55
C GLU A 22 -5.13 34.53 36.71
N LEU A 23 -5.59 33.54 35.96
CA LEU A 23 -6.86 32.87 36.23
C LEU A 23 -6.67 31.93 37.43
N LYS A 24 -7.10 32.41 38.60
CA LYS A 24 -7.22 31.64 39.84
C LYS A 24 -7.95 30.32 39.56
N SER A 25 -7.32 29.22 39.96
CA SER A 25 -7.93 27.89 39.99
C SER A 25 -9.11 27.87 40.97
N ARG A 26 -10.34 27.96 40.43
CA ARG A 26 -11.52 27.51 41.16
C ARG A 26 -11.56 25.99 41.11
N THR A 27 -10.93 25.37 42.09
CA THR A 27 -11.23 23.99 42.49
C THR A 27 -12.71 23.89 42.84
N SER A 28 -13.51 23.31 41.94
CA SER A 28 -14.84 22.83 42.28
C SER A 28 -14.68 21.57 43.13
N SER A 29 -14.98 21.70 44.41
CA SER A 29 -14.95 20.69 45.46
C SER A 29 -15.90 19.50 45.22
N ASP A 30 -16.70 19.51 44.15
CA ASP A 30 -17.70 18.48 43.90
C ASP A 30 -17.19 17.29 43.06
N ILE A 31 -16.00 17.39 42.46
CA ILE A 31 -15.39 16.27 41.70
C ILE A 31 -14.74 15.23 42.63
N ASN A 32 -14.36 15.63 43.85
CA ASN A 32 -13.69 14.72 44.79
C ASN A 32 -14.67 13.80 45.55
N LEU A 33 -15.97 14.09 45.54
CA LEU A 33 -16.98 13.25 46.21
C LEU A 33 -17.39 12.01 45.40
N LEU A 34 -17.15 11.98 44.08
CA LEU A 34 -17.36 10.80 43.25
C LEU A 34 -16.14 9.85 43.21
N ARG A 35 -14.95 10.33 43.60
CA ARG A 35 -13.71 9.54 43.62
C ARG A 35 -13.59 8.58 44.81
N ALA A 36 -14.30 8.84 45.91
CA ALA A 36 -14.16 8.03 47.13
C ALA A 36 -15.06 6.80 47.19
N LYS A 37 -16.09 6.67 46.32
CA LYS A 37 -17.08 5.59 46.44
C LYS A 37 -16.90 4.38 45.53
N ASN A 38 -16.08 4.45 44.49
CA ASN A 38 -16.02 3.40 43.46
C ASN A 38 -14.62 2.85 43.18
N GLY A 39 -13.67 2.90 44.14
CA GLY A 39 -12.46 2.06 44.19
C GLY A 39 -11.85 1.62 42.85
N LEU A 40 -11.68 2.55 41.90
CA LEU A 40 -11.18 2.27 40.55
C LEU A 40 -10.01 3.18 40.27
N ASP A 41 -8.84 2.60 40.35
CA ASP A 41 -7.55 3.14 39.98
C ASP A 41 -7.43 3.24 38.44
N ASN A 42 -8.32 4.03 37.82
CA ASN A 42 -8.45 4.17 36.35
C ASN A 42 -7.87 5.48 35.80
N GLY A 43 -7.04 6.20 36.57
CA GLY A 43 -6.49 7.50 36.18
C GLY A 43 -5.66 7.48 34.89
N VAL A 44 -5.04 6.34 34.56
CA VAL A 44 -4.22 6.16 33.35
C VAL A 44 -5.09 5.93 32.11
N HIS A 45 -6.18 5.17 32.22
CA HIS A 45 -7.10 4.93 31.11
C HIS A 45 -7.94 6.15 30.74
N PHE A 46 -8.36 6.95 31.74
CA PHE A 46 -9.14 8.17 31.45
C PHE A 46 -8.29 9.26 30.79
N ASN A 47 -7.02 9.42 31.20
CA ASN A 47 -6.11 10.37 30.55
C ASN A 47 -5.70 9.96 29.14
N ALA A 48 -5.51 8.65 28.87
CA ALA A 48 -5.29 8.16 27.51
C ALA A 48 -6.53 8.39 26.62
N HIS A 49 -7.72 8.16 27.15
CA HIS A 49 -8.97 8.36 26.43
C HIS A 49 -9.27 9.86 26.17
N VAL A 50 -8.96 10.75 27.11
CA VAL A 50 -9.08 12.20 26.93
C VAL A 50 -8.00 12.73 25.98
N ALA A 51 -6.76 12.22 26.04
CA ALA A 51 -5.71 12.57 25.09
C ALA A 51 -6.04 12.08 23.67
N GLU A 52 -6.59 10.87 23.51
CA GLU A 52 -7.08 10.37 22.23
C GLU A 52 -8.26 11.15 21.68
N VAL A 53 -9.19 11.58 22.55
CA VAL A 53 -10.33 12.42 22.17
C VAL A 53 -9.86 13.82 21.78
N ASN A 54 -8.89 14.41 22.47
CA ASN A 54 -8.32 15.71 22.11
C ASN A 54 -7.51 15.66 20.81
N LEU A 55 -6.65 14.64 20.62
CA LEU A 55 -5.99 14.37 19.33
C LEU A 55 -7.00 14.16 18.19
N SER A 56 -8.17 13.62 18.50
CA SER A 56 -9.24 13.43 17.52
C SER A 56 -10.02 14.69 17.19
N LEU A 57 -10.24 15.57 18.17
CA LEU A 57 -10.88 16.86 17.97
C LEU A 57 -9.96 17.79 17.20
N ASP A 58 -8.65 17.74 17.46
CA ASP A 58 -7.63 18.45 16.68
C ASP A 58 -7.48 17.85 15.28
N GLY A 59 -7.52 16.52 15.13
CA GLY A 59 -7.54 15.85 13.82
C GLY A 59 -8.79 16.19 13.00
N LEU A 60 -9.97 16.21 13.62
CA LEU A 60 -11.22 16.66 13.00
C LEU A 60 -11.23 18.15 12.73
N ALA A 61 -10.62 18.98 13.58
CA ALA A 61 -10.47 20.42 13.36
C ALA A 61 -9.48 20.71 12.24
N ILE A 62 -8.41 19.92 12.10
CA ILE A 62 -7.46 19.99 10.99
C ILE A 62 -8.15 19.50 9.70
N VAL A 63 -8.84 18.36 9.72
CA VAL A 63 -9.61 17.89 8.56
C VAL A 63 -10.71 18.90 8.21
N ARG A 64 -11.42 19.49 9.18
CA ARG A 64 -12.42 20.54 8.96
C ARG A 64 -11.81 21.85 8.47
N ALA A 65 -10.68 22.29 9.00
CA ALA A 65 -9.97 23.49 8.55
C ALA A 65 -9.43 23.29 7.13
N LEU A 66 -8.87 22.12 6.84
CA LEU A 66 -8.48 21.66 5.50
C LEU A 66 -9.70 21.51 4.59
N LEU A 67 -10.89 21.23 5.11
CA LEU A 67 -12.14 21.18 4.35
C LEU A 67 -12.80 22.56 4.20
N CYS A 68 -12.47 23.58 4.98
CA CYS A 68 -13.14 24.88 4.93
C CYS A 68 -12.38 25.95 4.14
N ASP A 69 -11.09 25.74 3.82
CA ASP A 69 -10.24 26.76 3.18
C ASP A 69 -9.76 26.34 1.77
N GLU A 70 -10.32 26.95 0.73
CA GLU A 70 -10.15 26.63 -0.71
C GLU A 70 -8.67 26.62 -1.21
N PRO A 71 -7.79 27.56 -0.83
CA PRO A 71 -6.41 27.57 -1.33
C PRO A 71 -5.50 26.53 -0.67
N LEU A 72 -5.77 26.16 0.59
CA LEU A 72 -4.96 25.19 1.35
C LEU A 72 -5.39 23.73 1.07
N ARG A 73 -6.64 23.52 0.63
CA ARG A 73 -7.19 22.24 0.14
C ARG A 73 -6.33 21.58 -0.94
N THR A 74 -5.73 22.37 -1.83
CA THR A 74 -5.20 21.86 -3.11
C THR A 74 -3.69 21.61 -3.15
N LEU A 75 -2.90 22.07 -2.17
CA LEU A 75 -1.44 21.85 -2.19
C LEU A 75 -0.94 20.94 -1.05
N ALA A 76 -1.41 21.14 0.18
CA ALA A 76 -0.91 20.38 1.33
C ALA A 76 -1.35 18.90 1.28
N LEU A 77 -2.58 18.63 0.83
CA LEU A 77 -3.18 17.30 0.77
C LEU A 77 -2.72 16.42 -0.41
N ARG A 78 -1.94 16.98 -1.34
CA ARG A 78 -1.44 16.27 -2.54
C ARG A 78 -0.14 15.50 -2.31
N THR A 79 0.31 15.42 -1.06
CA THR A 79 1.42 14.55 -0.69
C THR A 79 0.89 13.24 -0.09
N PRO A 80 1.55 12.09 -0.34
CA PRO A 80 1.20 10.83 0.31
C PRO A 80 1.20 10.93 1.84
N ALA A 81 2.13 11.70 2.43
CA ALA A 81 2.21 11.91 3.86
C ALA A 81 0.97 12.61 4.44
N SER A 82 0.50 13.68 3.80
CA SER A 82 -0.70 14.39 4.25
C SER A 82 -1.96 13.57 4.02
N PHE A 83 -2.03 12.85 2.89
CA PHE A 83 -3.11 11.89 2.64
C PHE A 83 -3.17 10.80 3.71
N LYS A 84 -2.01 10.29 4.17
CA LYS A 84 -1.95 9.29 5.25
C LYS A 84 -2.59 9.77 6.54
N LEU A 85 -2.39 11.05 6.89
CA LEU A 85 -2.99 11.64 8.09
C LEU A 85 -4.53 11.71 7.96
N VAL A 86 -5.04 12.17 6.82
CA VAL A 86 -6.49 12.25 6.58
C VAL A 86 -7.11 10.86 6.55
N LEU A 87 -6.47 9.91 5.85
CA LEU A 87 -6.91 8.53 5.79
C LEU A 87 -6.94 7.88 7.19
N TYR A 88 -5.91 8.11 8.01
CA TYR A 88 -5.86 7.61 9.38
C TYR A 88 -7.05 8.10 10.22
N VAL A 89 -7.37 9.39 10.15
CA VAL A 89 -8.53 9.96 10.85
C VAL A 89 -9.83 9.31 10.33
N ALA A 90 -10.03 9.25 9.01
CA ALA A 90 -11.23 8.65 8.43
C ALA A 90 -11.41 7.17 8.83
N LEU A 91 -10.33 6.38 8.80
CA LEU A 91 -10.35 4.97 9.21
C LEU A 91 -10.66 4.80 10.71
N LYS A 92 -10.12 5.67 11.57
CA LYS A 92 -10.39 5.64 13.03
C LYS A 92 -11.90 5.75 13.31
N TRP A 93 -12.59 6.59 12.54
CA TRP A 93 -14.00 6.90 12.80
C TRP A 93 -14.99 6.20 11.86
N ALA A 94 -14.52 5.40 10.89
CA ALA A 94 -15.35 4.79 9.84
C ALA A 94 -16.58 4.00 10.34
N GLY A 95 -16.53 3.48 11.58
CA GLY A 95 -17.65 2.77 12.21
C GLY A 95 -18.77 3.65 12.78
N TRP A 96 -18.54 4.95 12.92
CA TRP A 96 -19.45 5.87 13.58
C TRP A 96 -20.50 6.35 12.58
N THR A 97 -21.56 5.57 12.42
CA THR A 97 -22.61 5.80 11.40
C THR A 97 -24.04 5.72 11.95
N THR A 98 -24.18 5.54 13.28
CA THR A 98 -25.44 5.31 13.97
C THR A 98 -26.36 6.53 13.92
N ASN A 99 -25.83 7.73 14.16
CA ASN A 99 -26.61 8.96 14.05
C ASN A 99 -26.42 9.62 12.65
N PRO A 100 -27.40 10.43 12.19
CA PRO A 100 -27.34 11.03 10.85
C PRO A 100 -26.16 12.00 10.64
N VAL A 101 -25.74 12.70 11.70
CA VAL A 101 -24.68 13.71 11.64
C VAL A 101 -23.33 13.04 11.38
N ASP A 102 -23.02 11.98 12.12
CA ASP A 102 -21.78 11.22 11.95
C ASP A 102 -21.76 10.54 10.57
N ARG A 103 -22.90 10.00 10.12
CA ARG A 103 -23.00 9.42 8.78
C ARG A 103 -22.68 10.44 7.69
N ALA A 104 -23.25 11.65 7.78
CA ALA A 104 -22.97 12.71 6.82
C ALA A 104 -21.49 13.15 6.85
N ALA A 105 -20.88 13.19 8.04
CA ALA A 105 -19.45 13.48 8.18
C ALA A 105 -18.57 12.39 7.53
N ARG A 106 -18.88 11.11 7.76
CA ARG A 106 -18.15 9.98 7.14
C ARG A 106 -18.26 9.97 5.62
N GLU A 107 -19.42 10.34 5.08
CA GLU A 107 -19.58 10.46 3.63
C GLU A 107 -18.75 11.63 3.07
N THR A 108 -18.72 12.76 3.77
CA THR A 108 -17.89 13.92 3.37
C THR A 108 -16.39 13.57 3.37
N GLU A 109 -15.91 12.88 4.39
CA GLU A 109 -14.52 12.41 4.48
C GLU A 109 -14.19 11.40 3.36
N ARG A 110 -15.11 10.47 3.09
CA ARG A 110 -14.99 9.50 2.01
C ARG A 110 -14.87 10.21 0.65
N GLU A 111 -15.76 11.13 0.35
CA GLU A 111 -15.75 11.87 -0.92
C GLU A 111 -14.51 12.78 -1.05
N LEU A 112 -14.02 13.37 0.05
CA LEU A 112 -12.73 14.08 0.05
C LEU A 112 -11.59 13.15 -0.37
N LEU A 113 -11.46 11.99 0.26
CA LEU A 113 -10.40 11.04 -0.04
C LEU A 113 -10.47 10.58 -1.51
N LYS A 114 -11.66 10.27 -2.02
CA LYS A 114 -11.86 9.92 -3.44
C LYS A 114 -11.46 11.07 -4.37
N THR A 115 -11.87 12.30 -4.06
CA THR A 115 -11.52 13.50 -4.84
C THR A 115 -10.01 13.70 -4.92
N ILE A 116 -9.30 13.48 -3.81
CA ILE A 116 -7.83 13.55 -3.81
C ILE A 116 -7.26 12.47 -4.74
N LEU A 117 -7.70 11.21 -4.61
CA LEU A 117 -7.17 10.10 -5.42
C LEU A 117 -7.48 10.23 -6.92
N GLN A 118 -8.56 10.92 -7.29
CA GLN A 118 -8.93 11.18 -8.68
C GLN A 118 -8.21 12.37 -9.30
N SER A 119 -7.43 13.12 -8.52
CA SER A 119 -6.65 14.26 -9.01
C SER A 119 -5.54 13.81 -9.96
N PRO A 120 -5.35 14.45 -11.13
CA PRO A 120 -4.31 14.07 -12.09
C PRO A 120 -2.87 14.31 -11.59
N LEU A 121 -2.71 15.00 -10.46
CA LEU A 121 -1.41 15.27 -9.84
C LEU A 121 -0.98 14.21 -8.81
N VAL A 122 -1.81 13.21 -8.55
CA VAL A 122 -1.48 12.12 -7.65
C VAL A 122 -0.54 11.14 -8.35
N ASP A 123 0.51 10.73 -7.64
CA ASP A 123 1.25 9.51 -7.98
C ASP A 123 0.43 8.31 -7.46
N PRO A 124 -0.20 7.52 -8.36
CA PRO A 124 -1.09 6.44 -7.93
C PRO A 124 -0.37 5.39 -7.09
N TYR A 125 0.93 5.15 -7.36
CA TYR A 125 1.69 4.15 -6.65
C TYR A 125 2.02 4.59 -5.22
N ALA A 126 2.53 5.80 -5.05
CA ALA A 126 2.83 6.34 -3.72
C ALA A 126 1.59 6.43 -2.83
N TYR A 127 0.42 6.68 -3.41
CA TYR A 127 -0.84 6.67 -2.68
C TYR A 127 -1.35 5.27 -2.37
N LEU A 128 -1.12 4.28 -3.23
CA LEU A 128 -1.43 2.88 -2.94
C LEU A 128 -0.63 2.36 -1.74
N GLU A 129 0.64 2.75 -1.64
CA GLU A 129 1.51 2.48 -0.47
C GLU A 129 0.97 3.09 0.82
N VAL A 130 0.15 4.14 0.74
CA VAL A 130 -0.50 4.76 1.90
C VAL A 130 -1.86 4.13 2.21
N VAL A 131 -2.63 3.73 1.20
CA VAL A 131 -3.89 3.01 1.37
C VAL A 131 -3.64 1.65 2.04
N GLU A 132 -2.50 1.03 1.75
CA GLU A 132 -2.04 -0.24 2.32
C GLU A 132 -3.11 -1.34 2.18
N PRO A 133 -3.47 -1.79 0.95
CA PRO A 133 -4.50 -2.82 0.74
C PRO A 133 -4.18 -4.18 1.37
N TRP A 134 -2.91 -4.43 1.72
CA TRP A 134 -2.46 -5.60 2.49
C TRP A 134 -2.57 -5.41 4.01
N ALA A 135 -2.86 -4.21 4.50
CA ALA A 135 -2.97 -3.97 5.93
C ALA A 135 -4.17 -4.74 6.50
N SER A 136 -3.95 -5.38 7.64
CA SER A 136 -5.04 -5.97 8.40
C SER A 136 -5.87 -4.85 9.04
N ASP A 137 -7.18 -4.85 8.84
CA ASP A 137 -8.11 -3.96 9.54
C ASP A 137 -8.49 -4.45 10.95
N TYR A 138 -7.74 -5.41 11.50
CA TYR A 138 -7.88 -5.83 12.89
C TYR A 138 -7.51 -4.66 13.81
N GLY A 139 -8.47 -4.26 14.63
CA GLY A 139 -8.32 -3.19 15.62
C GLY A 139 -9.38 -3.33 16.70
N VAL A 140 -9.14 -2.70 17.85
CA VAL A 140 -10.09 -2.64 18.97
C VAL A 140 -11.35 -1.92 18.50
N GLY A 141 -12.51 -2.58 18.55
CA GLY A 141 -13.77 -1.99 18.12
C GLY A 141 -14.85 -3.02 17.77
N SER A 142 -16.04 -2.52 17.43
CA SER A 142 -17.16 -3.36 17.02
C SER A 142 -16.95 -3.96 15.62
N LYS A 143 -17.72 -5.00 15.28
CA LYS A 143 -17.67 -5.63 13.94
C LYS A 143 -18.01 -4.62 12.83
N GLU A 144 -18.91 -3.69 13.11
CA GLU A 144 -19.35 -2.63 12.21
C GLU A 144 -18.20 -1.65 11.94
N ALA A 145 -17.42 -1.28 12.95
CA ALA A 145 -16.26 -0.42 12.76
C ALA A 145 -15.17 -1.09 11.93
N ALA A 146 -14.92 -2.39 12.16
CA ALA A 146 -14.01 -3.16 11.33
C ALA A 146 -14.50 -3.27 9.88
N GLN A 147 -15.81 -3.40 9.68
CA GLN A 147 -16.41 -3.44 8.35
C GLN A 147 -16.29 -2.09 7.62
N GLY A 148 -16.60 -0.98 8.29
CA GLY A 148 -16.46 0.36 7.71
C GLY A 148 -15.03 0.69 7.28
N ARG A 149 -14.01 0.24 8.03
CA ARG A 149 -12.60 0.37 7.64
C ARG A 149 -12.28 -0.43 6.37
N ARG A 150 -12.71 -1.70 6.33
CA ARG A 150 -12.53 -2.57 5.16
C ARG A 150 -13.18 -1.99 3.92
N ASP A 151 -14.39 -1.46 4.05
CA ASP A 151 -15.14 -0.89 2.93
C ASP A 151 -14.48 0.40 2.43
N LEU A 152 -14.07 1.30 3.33
CA LEU A 152 -13.35 2.51 2.93
C LEU A 152 -12.03 2.19 2.22
N ARG A 153 -11.18 1.30 2.78
CA ARG A 153 -9.92 0.93 2.10
C ARG A 153 -10.17 0.28 0.75
N ARG A 154 -11.17 -0.60 0.65
CA ARG A 154 -11.54 -1.27 -0.60
C ARG A 154 -11.91 -0.25 -1.67
N GLU A 155 -12.76 0.71 -1.34
CA GLU A 155 -13.16 1.77 -2.27
C GLU A 155 -11.96 2.60 -2.75
N LEU A 156 -11.10 3.03 -1.82
CA LEU A 156 -9.91 3.82 -2.17
C LEU A 156 -8.91 3.02 -3.00
N ARG A 157 -8.70 1.75 -2.66
CA ARG A 157 -7.85 0.82 -3.43
C ARG A 157 -8.37 0.68 -4.85
N ASP A 158 -9.66 0.44 -5.03
CA ASP A 158 -10.26 0.18 -6.35
C ASP A 158 -10.14 1.40 -7.27
N LEU A 159 -10.05 2.62 -6.73
CA LEU A 159 -9.82 3.85 -7.50
C LEU A 159 -8.41 3.98 -8.08
N ILE A 160 -7.38 3.54 -7.36
CA ILE A 160 -5.97 3.83 -7.72
C ILE A 160 -5.18 2.61 -8.17
N ALA A 161 -5.57 1.41 -7.75
CA ALA A 161 -4.75 0.21 -7.92
C ALA A 161 -4.51 -0.14 -9.41
N GLN A 162 -5.49 0.12 -10.28
CA GLN A 162 -5.31 -0.09 -11.73
C GLN A 162 -4.19 0.80 -12.28
N GLN A 163 -4.19 2.09 -11.95
CA GLN A 163 -3.18 3.05 -12.43
C GLN A 163 -1.80 2.77 -11.82
N ALA A 164 -1.77 2.36 -10.54
CA ALA A 164 -0.53 2.01 -9.85
C ALA A 164 0.16 0.76 -10.44
N THR A 165 -0.55 -0.05 -11.25
CA THR A 165 0.01 -1.26 -11.88
C THR A 165 1.12 -0.95 -12.89
N GLU A 166 1.20 0.28 -13.41
CA GLU A 166 2.30 0.72 -14.27
C GLU A 166 3.68 0.49 -13.65
N VAL A 167 3.80 0.57 -12.32
CA VAL A 167 5.07 0.31 -11.64
C VAL A 167 5.55 -1.12 -11.86
N VAL A 168 4.66 -2.13 -11.83
CA VAL A 168 5.04 -3.52 -12.09
C VAL A 168 5.59 -3.68 -13.52
N PHE A 169 4.94 -3.06 -14.50
CA PHE A 169 5.42 -3.09 -15.88
C PHE A 169 6.75 -2.36 -16.07
N ASN A 170 6.97 -1.28 -15.33
CA ASN A 170 8.24 -0.56 -15.34
C ASN A 170 9.36 -1.40 -14.71
N LEU A 171 9.09 -2.10 -13.61
CA LEU A 171 10.05 -3.04 -12.99
C LEU A 171 10.43 -4.16 -13.97
N LEU A 172 9.48 -4.73 -14.70
CA LEU A 172 9.75 -5.77 -15.71
C LEU A 172 10.63 -5.30 -16.87
N LYS A 173 10.67 -4.00 -17.17
CA LYS A 173 11.43 -3.41 -18.28
C LYS A 173 12.74 -2.76 -17.84
N MET A 174 12.92 -2.55 -16.54
CA MET A 174 14.10 -1.92 -15.99
C MET A 174 15.17 -2.97 -15.68
N PRO A 175 16.47 -2.71 -15.97
CA PRO A 175 17.55 -3.61 -15.56
C PRO A 175 17.51 -3.88 -14.05
N ALA A 176 17.53 -5.16 -13.67
CA ALA A 176 17.40 -5.63 -12.28
C ALA A 176 16.16 -5.07 -11.54
N GLY A 177 15.07 -4.79 -12.28
CA GLY A 177 13.90 -4.16 -11.71
C GLY A 177 13.12 -5.10 -10.79
N ILE A 178 12.97 -6.37 -11.15
CA ILE A 178 12.27 -7.34 -10.31
C ILE A 178 13.08 -7.71 -9.07
N SER A 179 14.40 -7.77 -9.15
CA SER A 179 15.26 -8.05 -7.99
C SER A 179 15.13 -6.98 -6.88
N ARG A 180 14.59 -5.79 -7.17
CA ARG A 180 14.27 -4.76 -6.15
C ARG A 180 13.14 -5.19 -5.21
N LEU A 181 12.33 -6.17 -5.58
CA LEU A 181 11.27 -6.71 -4.71
C LEU A 181 11.83 -7.45 -3.48
N ASP A 182 13.10 -7.82 -3.48
CA ASP A 182 13.77 -8.39 -2.30
C ASP A 182 14.12 -7.32 -1.25
N GLU A 183 14.04 -6.03 -1.60
CA GLU A 183 14.30 -4.93 -0.66
C GLU A 183 13.23 -4.94 0.47
N PRO A 184 13.63 -5.07 1.75
CA PRO A 184 12.70 -5.15 2.85
C PRO A 184 11.99 -3.81 3.07
N ASN A 185 10.70 -3.85 3.37
CA ASN A 185 9.83 -2.68 3.58
C ASN A 185 9.65 -1.74 2.37
N LEU A 186 10.23 -2.07 1.22
CA LEU A 186 10.04 -1.32 -0.02
C LEU A 186 9.12 -2.10 -0.97
N TRP A 187 8.54 -1.39 -1.93
CA TRP A 187 7.75 -1.97 -3.03
C TRP A 187 6.53 -2.80 -2.61
N LYS A 188 5.96 -2.58 -1.42
CA LYS A 188 4.85 -3.41 -0.89
C LYS A 188 3.65 -3.41 -1.84
N GLY A 189 3.37 -2.29 -2.50
CA GLY A 189 2.37 -2.16 -3.56
C GLY A 189 2.61 -3.09 -4.74
N ALA A 190 3.83 -3.11 -5.28
CA ALA A 190 4.21 -3.98 -6.39
C ALA A 190 4.18 -5.47 -5.98
N LYS A 191 4.68 -5.79 -4.78
CA LYS A 191 4.61 -7.15 -4.20
C LYS A 191 3.16 -7.60 -4.07
N TRP A 192 2.27 -6.73 -3.59
CA TRP A 192 0.84 -7.04 -3.44
C TRP A 192 0.18 -7.26 -4.80
N MET A 193 0.50 -6.43 -5.81
CA MET A 193 -0.01 -6.64 -7.16
C MET A 193 0.39 -8.00 -7.73
N LEU A 194 1.64 -8.42 -7.54
CA LEU A 194 2.16 -9.67 -8.05
C LEU A 194 1.72 -10.90 -7.25
N LEU A 195 1.57 -10.79 -5.93
CA LEU A 195 1.35 -11.97 -5.09
C LEU A 195 -0.08 -12.14 -4.61
N PHE A 196 -0.97 -11.19 -4.87
CA PHE A 196 -2.37 -11.24 -4.43
C PHE A 196 -3.30 -11.53 -5.63
N PRO A 197 -3.99 -12.68 -5.69
CA PRO A 197 -4.83 -13.07 -6.83
C PRO A 197 -5.94 -12.08 -7.19
N ASP A 198 -6.48 -11.36 -6.20
CA ASP A 198 -7.52 -10.35 -6.40
C ASP A 198 -6.99 -8.99 -6.87
N SER A 199 -5.67 -8.84 -7.05
CA SER A 199 -5.11 -7.56 -7.51
C SER A 199 -5.57 -7.24 -8.95
N PRO A 200 -5.59 -5.96 -9.35
CA PRO A 200 -5.95 -5.57 -10.72
C PRO A 200 -5.06 -6.19 -11.80
N LEU A 201 -3.82 -6.54 -11.48
CA LEU A 201 -2.87 -7.12 -12.44
C LEU A 201 -3.38 -8.45 -13.02
N TRP A 202 -4.13 -9.23 -12.22
CA TRP A 202 -4.67 -10.54 -12.60
C TRP A 202 -6.02 -10.47 -13.34
N ARG A 203 -6.50 -9.26 -13.65
CA ARG A 203 -7.74 -9.02 -14.37
C ARG A 203 -7.47 -8.44 -15.76
N ALA A 204 -8.34 -8.73 -16.71
CA ALA A 204 -8.30 -8.06 -18.02
C ALA A 204 -8.55 -6.55 -17.85
N PRO A 205 -7.88 -5.67 -18.62
CA PRO A 205 -6.90 -5.96 -19.68
C PRO A 205 -5.44 -6.06 -19.18
N LEU A 206 -5.18 -5.81 -17.90
CA LEU A 206 -3.80 -5.76 -17.36
C LEU A 206 -3.10 -7.12 -17.43
N ARG A 207 -3.83 -8.21 -17.22
CA ARG A 207 -3.32 -9.58 -17.34
C ARG A 207 -2.81 -9.89 -18.75
N GLU A 208 -3.55 -9.46 -19.77
CA GLU A 208 -3.15 -9.65 -21.17
C GLU A 208 -1.86 -8.88 -21.47
N ARG A 209 -1.76 -7.64 -20.98
CA ARG A 209 -0.54 -6.84 -21.11
C ARG A 209 0.65 -7.44 -20.36
N LEU A 210 0.44 -8.08 -19.21
CA LEU A 210 1.48 -8.84 -18.51
C LEU A 210 1.97 -9.98 -19.40
N PHE A 211 1.06 -10.76 -19.96
CA PHE A 211 1.38 -11.87 -20.84
C PHE A 211 2.11 -11.43 -22.12
N GLU A 212 1.71 -10.31 -22.71
CA GLU A 212 2.44 -9.68 -23.83
C GLU A 212 3.84 -9.24 -23.42
N THR A 213 4.02 -8.74 -22.20
CA THR A 213 5.33 -8.34 -21.68
C THR A 213 6.24 -9.55 -21.51
N LEU A 214 5.74 -10.63 -20.88
CA LEU A 214 6.48 -11.89 -20.73
C LEU A 214 6.86 -12.50 -22.08
N GLY A 215 5.96 -12.41 -23.08
CA GLY A 215 6.21 -12.90 -24.44
C GLY A 215 7.39 -12.22 -25.17
N ARG A 216 7.87 -11.07 -24.68
CA ARG A 216 9.02 -10.36 -25.27
C ARG A 216 10.38 -10.85 -24.74
N ALA A 217 10.41 -11.74 -23.74
CA ALA A 217 11.65 -12.22 -23.11
C ALA A 217 12.65 -12.83 -24.12
N GLN A 218 12.18 -13.46 -25.20
CA GLN A 218 13.10 -14.00 -26.21
C GLN A 218 13.91 -12.91 -26.91
N ALA A 219 13.29 -11.75 -27.19
CA ALA A 219 13.90 -10.63 -27.90
C ALA A 219 14.58 -9.61 -26.98
N ASP A 220 14.18 -9.53 -25.71
CA ASP A 220 14.64 -8.54 -24.74
C ASP A 220 15.36 -9.21 -23.56
N ALA A 221 16.66 -8.94 -23.41
CA ALA A 221 17.49 -9.50 -22.35
C ALA A 221 17.10 -9.01 -20.95
N THR A 222 16.63 -7.78 -20.84
CA THR A 222 16.22 -7.20 -19.56
C THR A 222 14.95 -7.87 -19.08
N ILE A 223 13.95 -8.01 -19.96
CA ILE A 223 12.71 -8.73 -19.64
C ILE A 223 13.02 -10.19 -19.31
N HIS A 224 13.90 -10.84 -20.07
CA HIS A 224 14.32 -12.21 -19.80
C HIS A 224 14.89 -12.38 -18.39
N GLN A 225 15.84 -11.53 -17.99
CA GLN A 225 16.41 -11.59 -16.64
C GLN A 225 15.36 -11.32 -15.57
N ASN A 226 14.49 -10.31 -15.77
CA ASN A 226 13.41 -10.01 -14.84
C ASN A 226 12.38 -11.15 -14.72
N CYS A 227 12.18 -11.98 -15.76
CA CYS A 227 11.33 -13.18 -15.66
C CYS A 227 11.99 -14.27 -14.80
N ILE A 228 13.31 -14.42 -14.87
CA ILE A 228 14.06 -15.33 -13.97
C ILE A 228 13.91 -14.83 -12.53
N ASP A 229 14.21 -13.55 -12.30
CA ASP A 229 14.10 -12.95 -10.97
C ASP A 229 12.66 -13.02 -10.43
N LEU A 230 11.63 -12.91 -11.30
CA LEU A 230 10.23 -13.03 -10.91
C LEU A 230 9.89 -14.46 -10.47
N LEU A 231 10.40 -15.48 -11.18
CA LEU A 231 10.24 -16.87 -10.79
C LEU A 231 10.89 -17.12 -9.41
N ASP A 232 12.13 -16.65 -9.22
CA ASP A 232 12.86 -16.75 -7.96
C ASP A 232 12.07 -16.11 -6.82
N TYR A 233 11.56 -14.89 -7.06
CA TYR A 233 10.77 -14.13 -6.09
C TYR A 233 9.47 -14.86 -5.70
N ILE A 234 8.71 -15.37 -6.67
CA ILE A 234 7.47 -16.12 -6.42
C ILE A 234 7.74 -17.37 -5.60
N LEU A 235 8.77 -18.15 -5.95
CA LEU A 235 9.13 -19.36 -5.21
C LEU A 235 9.62 -19.03 -3.79
N GLY A 236 10.37 -17.94 -3.62
CA GLY A 236 10.77 -17.43 -2.30
C GLY A 236 9.56 -17.04 -1.44
N ALA A 237 8.58 -16.36 -2.04
CA ALA A 237 7.38 -15.86 -1.37
C ALA A 237 6.49 -16.99 -0.78
N VAL A 238 6.61 -18.23 -1.26
CA VAL A 238 5.91 -19.40 -0.70
C VAL A 238 6.29 -19.63 0.77
N ASN A 239 7.53 -19.32 1.16
CA ASN A 239 8.02 -19.46 2.53
C ASN A 239 7.61 -18.30 3.44
N GLY A 240 6.89 -17.32 2.90
CA GLY A 240 6.45 -16.13 3.61
C GLY A 240 6.83 -14.87 2.84
N ALA A 241 5.83 -14.04 2.57
CA ALA A 241 6.00 -12.71 2.01
C ALA A 241 5.36 -11.67 2.92
N GLU A 242 5.83 -10.43 2.80
CA GLU A 242 5.39 -9.33 3.65
C GLU A 242 3.91 -8.96 3.46
N VAL A 243 3.37 -9.14 2.26
CA VAL A 243 2.07 -8.61 1.84
C VAL A 243 1.07 -9.68 1.39
N SER A 244 1.45 -10.95 1.44
CA SER A 244 0.64 -12.07 0.95
C SER A 244 0.85 -13.32 1.82
N THR A 245 -0.10 -14.25 1.73
CA THR A 245 -0.02 -15.55 2.42
C THR A 245 0.51 -16.61 1.45
N PRO A 246 1.06 -17.73 1.95
CA PRO A 246 1.45 -18.84 1.10
C PRO A 246 0.32 -19.35 0.19
N ASP A 247 -0.94 -19.27 0.64
CA ASP A 247 -2.10 -19.69 -0.16
C ASP A 247 -2.35 -18.75 -1.34
N HIS A 248 -2.13 -17.44 -1.17
CA HIS A 248 -2.18 -16.49 -2.28
C HIS A 248 -1.12 -16.82 -3.34
N VAL A 249 0.10 -17.11 -2.92
CA VAL A 249 1.21 -17.46 -3.83
C VAL A 249 0.92 -18.77 -4.57
N LYS A 250 0.41 -19.79 -3.86
CA LYS A 250 -0.01 -21.05 -4.48
C LYS A 250 -1.13 -20.85 -5.49
N ALA A 251 -2.09 -19.97 -5.21
CA ALA A 251 -3.14 -19.65 -6.17
C ALA A 251 -2.59 -19.06 -7.48
N ILE A 252 -1.53 -18.22 -7.40
CA ILE A 252 -0.82 -17.73 -8.58
C ILE A 252 -0.07 -18.85 -9.31
N ILE A 253 0.61 -19.73 -8.59
CA ILE A 253 1.34 -20.87 -9.20
C ILE A 253 0.38 -21.84 -9.91
N ASN A 254 -0.81 -22.03 -9.35
CA ASN A 254 -1.85 -22.90 -9.92
C ASN A 254 -2.56 -22.27 -11.13
N ASP A 255 -2.32 -20.99 -11.45
CA ASP A 255 -2.76 -20.40 -12.71
C ASP A 255 -1.92 -20.97 -13.85
N GLU A 256 -2.47 -21.96 -14.56
CA GLU A 256 -1.79 -22.69 -15.62
C GLU A 256 -1.28 -21.77 -16.73
N GLU A 257 -2.08 -20.76 -17.13
CA GLU A 257 -1.70 -19.86 -18.20
C GLU A 257 -0.55 -18.94 -17.79
N PHE A 258 -0.61 -18.37 -16.58
CA PHE A 258 0.48 -17.54 -16.07
C PHE A 258 1.76 -18.35 -15.92
N THR A 259 1.69 -19.51 -15.26
CA THR A 259 2.84 -20.38 -15.02
C THR A 259 3.47 -20.86 -16.31
N ASN A 260 2.66 -21.22 -17.31
CA ASN A 260 3.17 -21.54 -18.65
C ASN A 260 3.92 -20.39 -19.30
N ARG A 261 3.34 -19.18 -19.28
CA ARG A 261 3.94 -18.01 -19.93
C ARG A 261 5.21 -17.55 -19.23
N LEU A 262 5.21 -17.53 -17.88
CA LEU A 262 6.39 -17.19 -17.10
C LEU A 262 7.52 -18.20 -17.34
N TRP A 263 7.22 -19.50 -17.26
CA TRP A 263 8.23 -20.54 -17.49
C TRP A 263 8.77 -20.48 -18.92
N THR A 264 7.89 -20.34 -19.91
CA THR A 264 8.29 -20.18 -21.32
C THR A 264 9.21 -18.97 -21.50
N ALA A 265 8.93 -17.86 -20.83
CA ALA A 265 9.80 -16.69 -20.84
C ALA A 265 11.18 -17.00 -20.22
N VAL A 266 11.22 -17.65 -19.05
CA VAL A 266 12.45 -18.09 -18.36
C VAL A 266 13.34 -18.95 -19.26
N VAL A 267 12.76 -19.92 -19.97
CA VAL A 267 13.51 -20.85 -20.84
C VAL A 267 13.61 -20.43 -22.31
N SER A 268 13.15 -19.22 -22.65
CA SER A 268 13.16 -18.70 -24.03
C SER A 268 14.57 -18.47 -24.60
N ARG A 269 15.56 -18.35 -23.72
CA ARG A 269 16.98 -18.15 -24.04
C ARG A 269 17.82 -19.18 -23.29
N ARG A 270 18.95 -19.57 -23.90
CA ARG A 270 19.92 -20.44 -23.22
C ARG A 270 20.50 -19.71 -22.01
N ILE A 271 20.28 -20.29 -20.83
CA ILE A 271 20.92 -19.86 -19.59
C ILE A 271 22.30 -20.50 -19.45
N GLN A 272 23.14 -19.90 -18.59
CA GLN A 272 24.47 -20.43 -18.28
C GLN A 272 24.38 -21.87 -17.74
N TYR A 273 25.33 -22.72 -18.10
CA TYR A 273 25.34 -24.14 -17.73
C TYR A 273 25.13 -24.36 -16.21
N ARG A 274 25.81 -23.57 -15.37
CA ARG A 274 25.68 -23.64 -13.90
C ARG A 274 24.28 -23.32 -13.37
N MET A 275 23.46 -22.59 -14.14
CA MET A 275 22.10 -22.19 -13.75
C MET A 275 21.05 -23.22 -14.20
N GLN A 276 21.42 -24.17 -15.07
CA GLN A 276 20.47 -25.16 -15.62
C GLN A 276 19.90 -26.08 -14.54
N GLU A 277 20.72 -26.49 -13.59
CA GLU A 277 20.29 -27.32 -12.47
C GLU A 277 19.34 -26.58 -11.54
N ASN A 278 19.60 -25.30 -11.28
CA ASN A 278 18.68 -24.44 -10.52
C ASN A 278 17.33 -24.30 -11.24
N ALA A 279 17.33 -24.03 -12.55
CA ALA A 279 16.10 -23.92 -13.32
C ALA A 279 15.26 -25.21 -13.29
N LEU A 280 15.91 -26.38 -13.41
CA LEU A 280 15.23 -27.67 -13.29
C LEU A 280 14.66 -27.89 -11.88
N SER A 281 15.41 -27.56 -10.83
CA SER A 281 14.94 -27.61 -9.44
C SER A 281 13.73 -26.70 -9.21
N GLN A 282 13.75 -25.49 -9.77
CA GLN A 282 12.62 -24.55 -9.72
C GLN A 282 11.38 -25.09 -10.43
N ARG A 283 11.56 -25.72 -11.61
CA ARG A 283 10.46 -26.42 -12.30
C ARG A 283 9.85 -27.50 -11.42
N ASP A 284 10.67 -28.34 -10.81
CA ASP A 284 10.19 -29.44 -9.98
C ASP A 284 9.52 -28.91 -8.69
N THR A 285 9.99 -27.77 -8.18
CA THR A 285 9.35 -27.03 -7.09
C THR A 285 7.97 -26.49 -7.50
N LEU A 286 7.84 -25.87 -8.69
CA LEU A 286 6.53 -25.43 -9.21
C LEU A 286 5.54 -26.60 -9.29
N ILE A 287 5.97 -27.76 -9.81
CA ILE A 287 5.14 -28.97 -9.92
C ILE A 287 4.71 -29.45 -8.52
N THR A 288 5.65 -29.48 -7.57
CA THR A 288 5.35 -29.85 -6.17
C THR A 288 4.34 -28.90 -5.52
N LEU A 289 4.36 -27.63 -5.91
CA LEU A 289 3.44 -26.61 -5.40
C LEU A 289 2.08 -26.58 -6.11
N GLY A 290 1.89 -27.40 -7.16
CA GLY A 290 0.60 -27.59 -7.83
C GLY A 290 0.55 -27.17 -9.31
N ALA A 291 1.64 -26.66 -9.88
CA ALA A 291 1.70 -26.35 -11.30
C ALA A 291 1.56 -27.62 -12.16
N VAL A 292 0.82 -27.52 -13.26
CA VAL A 292 0.64 -28.63 -14.21
C VAL A 292 1.95 -28.88 -14.96
N GLU A 293 2.45 -30.11 -14.94
CA GLU A 293 3.73 -30.44 -15.58
C GLU A 293 3.76 -30.13 -17.09
N SER A 294 2.66 -30.37 -17.80
CA SER A 294 2.55 -30.06 -19.24
C SER A 294 2.62 -28.57 -19.55
N ALA A 295 2.30 -27.71 -18.58
CA ALA A 295 2.45 -26.26 -18.70
C ALA A 295 3.91 -25.80 -18.60
N LEU A 296 4.84 -26.68 -18.20
CA LEU A 296 6.25 -26.38 -17.96
C LEU A 296 7.16 -27.13 -18.95
N PRO A 297 7.15 -26.77 -20.25
CA PRO A 297 7.95 -27.47 -21.27
C PRO A 297 9.45 -27.34 -21.00
N VAL A 298 10.19 -28.42 -21.19
CA VAL A 298 11.67 -28.43 -21.07
C VAL A 298 12.25 -28.41 -22.49
N PRO A 299 12.89 -27.30 -22.92
CA PRO A 299 13.53 -27.26 -24.24
C PRO A 299 14.65 -28.28 -24.35
N GLU A 300 14.97 -28.71 -25.57
CA GLU A 300 16.00 -29.72 -25.84
C GLU A 300 17.35 -29.39 -25.19
N TRP A 301 17.78 -28.12 -25.27
CA TRP A 301 19.05 -27.68 -24.68
C TRP A 301 19.10 -27.82 -23.15
N LEU A 302 17.95 -27.82 -22.47
CA LEU A 302 17.85 -28.01 -21.02
C LEU A 302 17.64 -29.50 -20.69
N ALA A 303 16.95 -30.25 -21.55
CA ALA A 303 16.74 -31.69 -21.41
C ALA A 303 18.05 -32.49 -21.45
N GLN A 304 19.07 -32.01 -22.17
CA GLN A 304 20.41 -32.60 -22.18
C GLN A 304 21.02 -32.75 -20.77
N ARG A 305 20.66 -31.87 -19.82
CA ARG A 305 21.11 -31.96 -18.43
C ARG A 305 20.43 -33.08 -17.63
N ARG A 306 19.22 -33.50 -18.03
CA ARG A 306 18.48 -34.60 -17.40
C ARG A 306 18.95 -35.97 -17.88
N SER A 307 19.61 -36.05 -19.03
CA SER A 307 20.16 -37.30 -19.54
C SER A 307 21.44 -37.63 -18.75
N PRO A 308 21.60 -38.85 -18.22
CA PRO A 308 22.88 -39.27 -17.68
C PRO A 308 23.92 -39.08 -18.79
N ALA A 309 25.03 -38.41 -18.47
CA ALA A 309 26.14 -38.28 -19.41
C ALA A 309 26.47 -39.68 -19.93
N VAL A 310 26.20 -39.94 -21.20
CA VAL A 310 26.68 -41.15 -21.85
C VAL A 310 28.20 -40.98 -21.88
N PRO A 311 28.96 -41.85 -21.18
CA PRO A 311 30.40 -41.75 -21.09
C PRO A 311 31.07 -41.91 -22.46
#